data_AF-A0A381WG27-F1
#
_entry.id   AF-A0A381WG27-F1
#
_cell.length_a   1.000
_cell.length_b   1.000
_cell.length_c   1.000
_cell.angle_alpha   90.00
_cell.angle_beta   90.00
_cell.angle_gamma   90.00
#
_symmetry.space_group_name_H-M   'P 1'
#
loop_
_entity.id
_entity.type
_entity.pdbx_description
1 polymer ?
#
loop_
_entity_poly.entity_id
_entity_poly.type
_entity_poly.pdbx_seq_one_letter_code
_entity_poly.pdbx_strand_id
1 'polypeptide(L)'
;MKVIYQEGKLAVELNCDTPKELFAQLSSFQEVFGEKVCGKCGSENLRFIVRENDGNEYYELRCNDCGAKLSFGVNKKGGGLFPRRKDVDGNWLPDKGWTKWNPTTKTVE
;
A
#
# COMPACT_ATOMS: atom_id res chain seq x y z
N MET A 1 24.98 -11.34 -1.57
CA MET A 1 24.85 -10.47 -2.76
C MET A 1 24.15 -9.16 -2.41
N LYS A 2 24.62 -8.06 -3.00
CA LYS A 2 24.08 -6.70 -2.82
C LYS A 2 23.44 -6.25 -4.12
N VAL A 3 22.18 -5.82 -4.05
CA VAL A 3 21.37 -5.43 -5.22
C VAL A 3 20.78 -4.05 -4.99
N ILE A 4 20.89 -3.17 -5.99
CA ILE A 4 20.18 -1.89 -6.01
C ILE A 4 18.98 -2.07 -6.92
N TYR A 5 17.78 -1.89 -6.38
CA TYR A 5 16.52 -1.99 -7.11
C TYR A 5 15.82 -0.63 -7.13
N GLN A 6 15.22 -0.29 -8.28
CA GLN A 6 14.53 0.97 -8.49
C GLN A 6 13.05 0.71 -8.80
N GLU A 7 12.16 1.33 -8.04
CA GLU A 7 10.70 1.32 -8.27
C GLU A 7 10.20 2.76 -8.32
N GLY A 8 9.93 3.24 -9.53
CA GLY A 8 9.54 4.64 -9.73
C GLY A 8 10.59 5.62 -9.19
N LYS A 9 10.20 6.40 -8.18
CA LYS A 9 11.04 7.43 -7.53
C LYS A 9 11.86 6.90 -6.35
N LEU A 10 11.73 5.62 -6.01
CA LEU A 10 12.42 5.00 -4.88
C LEU A 10 13.56 4.11 -5.38
N ALA A 11 14.70 4.21 -4.71
CA ALA A 11 15.80 3.27 -4.85
C ALA A 11 16.03 2.59 -3.49
N VAL A 12 16.16 1.27 -3.50
CA VAL A 12 16.44 0.48 -2.30
C VAL A 12 17.66 -0.39 -2.53
N GLU A 13 18.50 -0.47 -1.51
CA GLU A 13 19.60 -1.41 -1.45
C GLU A 13 19.19 -2.64 -0.64
N LEU A 14 19.33 -3.82 -1.26
CA LEU A 14 18.96 -5.10 -0.67
C LEU A 14 20.19 -5.99 -0.54
N ASN A 15 20.39 -6.52 0.66
CA ASN A 15 21.38 -7.55 0.94
C ASN A 15 20.66 -8.88 1.17
N CYS A 16 21.11 -9.91 0.47
CA CYS A 16 20.55 -11.25 0.50
C CYS A 16 21.62 -12.27 0.10
N ASP A 17 21.50 -13.52 0.52
CA ASP A 17 22.48 -14.56 0.19
C ASP A 17 22.03 -15.42 -1.00
N THR A 18 20.72 -15.46 -1.26
CA THR A 18 20.14 -16.29 -2.32
C THR A 18 19.13 -15.52 -3.18
N PRO A 19 18.90 -15.94 -4.43
CA PRO A 19 17.85 -15.38 -5.28
C PRO A 19 16.44 -15.50 -4.67
N LYS A 20 16.19 -16.53 -3.84
CA LYS A 20 14.91 -16.73 -3.15
C LYS A 20 14.64 -15.61 -2.13
N GLU A 21 15.66 -15.23 -1.36
CA GLU A 21 15.57 -14.12 -0.41
C GLU A 21 15.36 -12.79 -1.12
N LEU A 22 16.13 -12.55 -2.21
CA LEU A 22 15.94 -11.36 -3.03
C LEU A 22 14.51 -11.26 -3.54
N PHE A 23 13.96 -12.36 -4.09
CA PHE A 23 12.59 -12.39 -4.60
C PHE A 23 11.58 -12.05 -3.50
N ALA A 24 11.73 -12.58 -2.29
CA ALA A 24 10.85 -12.27 -1.17
C ALA A 24 10.92 -10.79 -0.74
N GLN A 25 12.13 -10.21 -0.70
CA GLN A 25 12.34 -8.79 -0.40
C GLN A 25 11.72 -7.89 -1.48
N LEU A 26 11.96 -8.19 -2.75
CA LEU A 26 11.40 -7.45 -3.89
C LEU A 26 9.87 -7.56 -3.93
N SER A 27 9.31 -8.74 -3.73
CA SER A 27 7.86 -8.96 -3.69
C SER A 27 7.20 -8.09 -2.61
N SER A 28 7.75 -8.10 -1.39
CA SER A 28 7.24 -7.28 -0.29
C SER A 28 7.38 -5.79 -0.58
N PHE A 29 8.51 -5.38 -1.17
CA PHE A 29 8.76 -3.98 -1.55
C PHE A 29 7.78 -3.49 -2.63
N GLN A 30 7.59 -4.27 -3.70
CA GLN A 30 6.65 -3.95 -4.78
C GLN A 30 5.20 -3.92 -4.29
N GLU A 31 4.83 -4.79 -3.35
CA GLU A 31 3.48 -4.83 -2.78
C GLU A 31 3.12 -3.53 -2.04
N VAL A 32 4.09 -2.88 -1.40
CA VAL A 32 3.88 -1.64 -0.64
C VAL A 32 4.13 -0.39 -1.49
N PHE A 33 5.21 -0.40 -2.26
CA PHE A 33 5.75 0.79 -2.93
C PHE A 33 5.54 0.80 -4.45
N GLY A 34 4.96 -0.26 -5.01
CA GLY A 34 4.68 -0.38 -6.46
C GLY A 34 3.36 0.24 -6.92
N GLU A 35 2.54 0.80 -6.02
CA GLU A 35 1.27 1.45 -6.38
C GLU A 35 1.53 2.80 -7.05
N LYS A 36 1.34 2.88 -8.38
CA LYS A 36 1.68 4.06 -9.19
C LYS A 36 0.51 5.02 -9.40
N VAL A 37 -0.72 4.51 -9.37
CA VAL A 37 -1.93 5.29 -9.69
C VAL A 37 -3.03 5.03 -8.68
N CYS A 38 -3.90 6.02 -8.48
CA CYS A 38 -5.10 5.86 -7.70
C CYS A 38 -6.07 4.88 -8.39
N GLY A 39 -6.50 3.83 -7.68
CA GLY A 39 -7.45 2.86 -8.21
C GLY A 39 -8.82 3.44 -8.59
N LYS A 40 -9.19 4.62 -8.06
CA LYS A 40 -10.47 5.28 -8.36
C LYS A 40 -10.44 6.27 -9.52
N CYS A 41 -9.40 7.11 -9.60
CA CYS A 41 -9.36 8.19 -10.59
C CYS A 41 -8.14 8.15 -11.53
N GLY A 42 -7.24 7.17 -11.37
CA GLY A 42 -6.05 7.02 -12.21
C GLY A 42 -4.93 8.03 -11.98
N SER A 43 -5.08 8.98 -11.04
CA SER A 43 -4.03 9.97 -10.74
C SER A 43 -2.77 9.34 -10.14
N GLU A 44 -1.60 9.84 -10.54
CA GLU A 44 -0.28 9.51 -9.97
C GLU A 44 0.08 10.38 -8.75
N ASN A 45 -0.76 11.36 -8.39
CA ASN A 45 -0.50 12.28 -7.28
C ASN A 45 -0.84 11.63 -5.92
N LEU A 46 -0.01 10.66 -5.55
CA LEU A 46 -0.18 9.83 -4.35
C LEU A 46 0.80 10.26 -3.25
N ARG A 47 0.33 10.25 -2.00
CA ARG A 47 1.15 10.48 -0.81
C ARG A 47 0.98 9.38 0.23
N PHE A 48 2.06 9.00 0.87
CA PHE A 48 2.03 8.12 2.04
C PHE A 48 1.56 8.92 3.26
N ILE A 49 0.68 8.32 4.06
CA ILE A 49 0.15 8.90 5.30
C ILE A 49 0.22 7.83 6.38
N VAL A 50 0.68 8.23 7.57
CA VAL A 50 0.51 7.47 8.80
C VAL A 50 -0.42 8.27 9.69
N ARG A 51 -1.47 7.63 10.20
CA ARG A 51 -2.38 8.20 11.21
C ARG A 51 -2.23 7.40 12.48
N GLU A 52 -2.15 8.08 13.62
CA GLU A 52 -2.21 7.45 14.93
C GLU A 52 -3.62 7.61 15.51
N ASN A 53 -4.16 6.55 16.09
CA ASN A 53 -5.37 6.61 16.89
C ASN A 53 -5.29 5.61 18.03
N ASP A 54 -5.34 6.12 19.27
CA ASP A 54 -5.27 5.33 20.51
C ASP A 54 -4.07 4.37 20.52
N GLY A 55 -2.88 4.89 20.20
CA GLY A 55 -1.64 4.12 20.13
C GLY A 55 -1.53 3.16 18.94
N ASN A 56 -2.52 3.11 18.04
CA ASN A 56 -2.47 2.29 16.84
C ASN A 56 -2.12 3.13 15.61
N GLU A 57 -1.14 2.68 14.84
CA GLU A 57 -0.75 3.31 13.57
C GLU A 57 -1.52 2.70 12.40
N TYR A 58 -2.01 3.58 11.52
CA TYR A 58 -2.73 3.24 10.29
C TYR A 58 -1.97 3.80 9.11
N TYR A 59 -1.49 2.89 8.26
CA TYR A 59 -0.69 3.19 7.09
C TYR A 59 -1.60 3.27 5.86
N GLU A 60 -1.54 4.38 5.13
CA GLU A 60 -2.42 4.64 4.00
C GLU A 60 -1.64 5.30 2.85
N LEU A 61 -2.02 4.96 1.62
CA LEU A 61 -1.68 5.77 0.45
C LEU A 61 -2.90 6.62 0.12
N ARG A 62 -2.72 7.93 -0.09
CA ARG A 62 -3.81 8.86 -0.36
C ARG A 62 -3.60 9.59 -1.67
N CYS A 63 -4.66 9.63 -2.48
CA CYS A 63 -4.70 10.44 -3.68
C CYS A 63 -4.98 11.90 -3.28
N ASN A 64 -4.10 12.81 -3.70
CA ASN A 64 -4.27 14.24 -3.44
C ASN A 64 -5.37 14.86 -4.32
N ASP A 65 -5.63 14.29 -5.50
CA ASP A 65 -6.61 14.88 -6.43
C ASP A 65 -8.06 14.51 -6.09
N CYS A 66 -8.36 13.22 -5.89
CA CYS A 66 -9.73 12.77 -5.58
C CYS A 66 -9.98 12.52 -4.09
N GLY A 67 -8.95 12.51 -3.24
CA GLY A 67 -9.06 12.26 -1.80
C GLY A 67 -9.27 10.80 -1.39
N ALA A 68 -9.37 9.87 -2.34
CA ALA A 68 -9.45 8.43 -2.07
C ALA A 68 -8.17 7.89 -1.41
N LYS A 69 -8.29 6.75 -0.74
CA LYS A 69 -7.20 6.11 -0.01
C LYS A 69 -7.14 4.61 -0.25
N LEU A 70 -5.94 4.05 -0.19
CA LEU A 70 -5.66 2.63 -0.07
C LEU A 70 -5.07 2.38 1.32
N SER A 71 -5.77 1.60 2.14
CA SER A 71 -5.31 1.26 3.50
C SER A 71 -4.42 0.02 3.49
N PHE A 72 -3.39 0.03 4.33
CA PHE A 72 -2.48 -1.10 4.51
C PHE A 72 -2.76 -1.80 5.85
N GLY A 73 -2.68 -3.13 5.84
CA GLY A 73 -2.58 -3.94 7.04
C GLY A 73 -1.13 -4.16 7.43
N VAL A 74 -0.90 -4.36 8.73
CA VAL A 74 0.40 -4.76 9.28
C VAL A 74 0.32 -6.23 9.67
N ASN A 75 1.29 -7.03 9.23
CA ASN A 75 1.43 -8.41 9.66
C ASN A 75 1.76 -8.45 11.16
N LYS A 76 1.06 -9.31 11.92
CA LYS A 76 1.27 -9.47 13.36
C LYS A 76 2.72 -9.81 13.74
N LYS A 77 3.46 -10.45 12.84
CA LYS A 77 4.87 -10.82 12.99
C LYS A 77 5.65 -10.30 11.80
N GLY A 78 6.90 -9.88 12.03
CA GLY A 78 7.82 -9.45 10.97
C GLY A 78 7.60 -8.04 10.41
N GLY A 79 6.58 -7.31 10.88
CA GLY A 79 6.39 -5.89 10.55
C GLY A 79 6.04 -5.59 9.08
N GLY A 80 5.74 -6.61 8.28
CA GLY A 80 5.39 -6.44 6.87
C GLY A 80 4.08 -5.69 6.68
N LEU A 81 4.01 -4.83 5.68
CA LEU A 81 2.79 -4.15 5.26
C LEU A 81 2.20 -4.85 4.03
N PHE A 82 0.87 -4.84 3.92
CA PHE A 82 0.16 -5.35 2.73
C PHE A 82 -1.07 -4.48 2.44
N PRO A 83 -1.40 -4.20 1.17
CA PRO A 83 -2.58 -3.44 0.82
C PRO A 83 -3.85 -4.25 1.11
N ARG A 84 -4.87 -3.61 1.70
CA ARG A 84 -6.17 -4.25 1.93
C ARG A 84 -6.97 -4.28 0.63
N ARG A 85 -6.80 -5.35 -0.14
CA ARG A 85 -7.49 -5.57 -1.43
C ARG A 85 -8.77 -6.41 -1.32
N LYS A 86 -9.00 -7.01 -0.16
CA LYS A 86 -10.13 -7.90 0.11
C LYS A 86 -10.89 -7.48 1.36
N ASP A 87 -12.17 -7.82 1.41
CA ASP A 87 -13.00 -7.67 2.60
C ASP A 87 -12.70 -8.77 3.65
N VAL A 88 -13.47 -8.74 4.75
CA VAL A 88 -13.33 -9.69 5.86
C VAL A 88 -13.73 -11.12 5.48
N ASP A 89 -14.57 -11.28 4.45
CA ASP A 89 -15.04 -12.57 3.93
C ASP A 89 -14.12 -13.11 2.83
N GLY A 90 -13.09 -12.34 2.44
CA GLY A 90 -12.08 -12.72 1.45
C GLY A 90 -12.44 -12.38 0.01
N ASN A 91 -13.53 -11.64 -0.23
CA ASN A 91 -13.91 -11.17 -1.56
C ASN A 91 -13.04 -9.99 -1.98
N TRP A 92 -12.75 -9.90 -3.29
CA TRP A 92 -12.02 -8.77 -3.84
C TRP A 92 -12.85 -7.49 -3.78
N LEU A 93 -12.24 -6.43 -3.26
CA LEU A 93 -12.84 -5.10 -3.25
C LEU A 93 -12.74 -4.46 -4.64
N PRO A 94 -13.73 -3.62 -5.04
CA PRO A 94 -13.64 -2.82 -6.25
C PRO A 94 -12.43 -1.87 -6.20
N ASP A 95 -12.03 -1.34 -7.36
CA ASP A 95 -10.94 -0.36 -7.49
C ASP A 95 -9.64 -0.82 -6.82
N LYS A 96 -9.41 -2.14 -6.77
CA LYS A 96 -8.27 -2.75 -6.08
C LYS A 96 -8.21 -2.32 -4.60
N GLY A 97 -9.34 -2.18 -3.90
CA GLY A 97 -9.39 -1.80 -2.49
C GLY A 97 -9.18 -0.30 -2.20
N TRP A 98 -9.10 0.54 -3.23
CA TRP A 98 -9.16 1.99 -3.03
C TRP A 98 -10.57 2.41 -2.60
N THR A 99 -10.64 3.25 -1.58
CA THR A 99 -11.91 3.69 -0.98
C THR A 99 -11.94 5.21 -0.84
N LYS A 100 -13.13 5.81 -0.92
CA LYS A 100 -13.34 7.24 -0.68
C LYS A 100 -14.54 7.43 0.25
N TRP A 101 -14.37 8.25 1.27
CA TRP A 101 -15.50 8.63 2.12
C TRP A 101 -16.35 9.69 1.40
N ASN A 102 -17.65 9.42 1.27
CA ASN A 102 -18.62 10.39 0.81
C ASN A 102 -19.28 11.06 2.04
N PRO A 103 -19.02 12.36 2.29
CA PRO A 103 -19.57 13.05 3.45
C PRO A 103 -21.09 13.30 3.36
N THR A 104 -21.65 13.31 2.15
CA THR A 104 -23.08 13.55 1.92
C THR A 104 -23.90 12.31 2.27
N THR A 105 -23.50 11.15 1.78
CA THR A 105 -24.20 9.88 2.04
C THR A 105 -23.72 9.20 3.33
N LYS A 106 -22.59 9.64 3.89
CA LYS A 106 -21.91 9.01 5.03
C LYS A 106 -21.58 7.54 4.78
N THR A 107 -21.20 7.22 3.54
CA THR A 107 -20.80 5.88 3.12
C THR A 107 -19.39 5.88 2.54
N VAL A 108 -18.75 4.70 2.60
CA VAL A 108 -17.51 4.45 1.86
C VAL A 108 -17.89 3.99 0.46
N GLU A 109 -17.29 4.63 -0.54
CA GLU A 109 -17.38 4.29 -1.96
C GLU A 109 -16.08 3.65 -2.43
#